data_AF-A0A942TGB1-F1
#
_entry.id   AF-A0A942TGB1-F1
#
_cell.length_a   1.000
_cell.length_b   1.000
_cell.length_c   1.000
_cell.angle_alpha   90.00
_cell.angle_beta   90.00
_cell.angle_gamma   90.00
#
_symmetry.space_group_name_H-M   'P 1'
#
loop_
_entity.id
_entity.type
_entity.pdbx_description
1 polymer ?
#
loop_
_entity_poly.entity_id
_entity_poly.type
_entity_poly.pdbx_seq_one_letter_code
_entity_poly.pdbx_strand_id
1 'polypeptide(L)'
;MRFLILLAPGEKWREDVVLHNQPFMPEHAVYVQEAYNQGKIILAGPYEDLTGGAIVIDVKNKDEVQDFVENDPTIKNGIFTYQIKRWGEGMSKFENISPNFDQGYVAYKRKVQQELNII
;
A
#
# COMPACT_ATOMS: atom_id res chain seq x y z
N MET A 1 -8.31 -8.49 -5.43
CA MET A 1 -7.19 -8.85 -4.53
C MET A 1 -6.57 -7.56 -4.05
N ARG A 2 -6.30 -7.44 -2.75
CA ARG A 2 -5.76 -6.21 -2.21
C ARG A 2 -4.23 -6.16 -2.23
N PHE A 3 -3.71 -5.01 -2.60
CA PHE A 3 -2.28 -4.71 -2.62
C PHE A 3 -2.03 -3.40 -1.87
N LEU A 4 -0.89 -3.37 -1.18
CA LEU A 4 -0.32 -2.17 -0.58
C LEU A 4 0.84 -1.71 -1.46
N ILE A 5 0.77 -0.46 -1.90
CA ILE A 5 1.83 0.24 -2.60
C ILE A 5 2.44 1.22 -1.61
N LEU A 6 3.74 1.13 -1.39
CA LEU A 6 4.50 2.08 -0.58
C LEU A 6 5.35 2.93 -1.51
N LEU A 7 5.15 4.24 -1.48
CA LEU A 7 5.90 5.23 -2.27
C LEU A 7 6.98 5.85 -1.38
N ALA A 8 8.17 6.01 -1.94
CA ALA A 8 9.30 6.69 -1.30
C ALA A 8 10.04 7.58 -2.32
N PRO A 9 10.80 8.59 -1.90
CA PRO A 9 11.61 9.43 -2.78
C PRO A 9 12.46 8.61 -3.76
N GLY A 10 12.34 8.96 -5.05
CA GLY A 10 13.13 8.40 -6.14
C GLY A 10 14.41 9.19 -6.42
N GLU A 11 15.13 8.79 -7.46
CA GLU A 11 16.42 9.40 -7.84
C GLU A 11 16.31 10.89 -8.24
N LYS A 12 15.14 11.34 -8.73
CA LYS A 12 14.90 12.72 -9.17
C LYS A 12 14.08 13.52 -8.16
N TRP A 13 13.92 13.00 -6.95
CA TRP A 13 13.31 13.75 -5.85
C TRP A 13 14.11 15.02 -5.54
N ARG A 14 13.39 16.09 -5.23
CA ARG A 14 13.99 17.38 -4.86
C ARG A 14 13.84 17.65 -3.37
N GLU A 15 14.95 17.61 -2.63
CA GLU A 15 14.96 17.85 -1.17
C GLU A 15 14.49 19.25 -0.77
N ASP A 16 14.60 20.23 -1.67
CA ASP A 16 14.19 21.62 -1.45
C ASP A 16 12.70 21.87 -1.74
N VAL A 17 11.95 20.83 -2.13
CA VAL A 17 10.55 20.92 -2.55
C VAL A 17 9.67 20.02 -1.69
N VAL A 18 8.58 20.58 -1.17
CA VAL A 18 7.58 19.79 -0.41
C VAL A 18 6.87 18.79 -1.32
N LEU A 19 6.44 17.66 -0.76
CA LEU A 19 5.87 16.52 -1.51
C LEU A 19 4.84 16.94 -2.56
N HIS A 20 3.84 17.76 -2.22
CA HIS A 20 2.76 18.13 -3.14
C HIS A 20 3.22 18.99 -4.33
N ASN A 21 4.40 19.60 -4.26
CA ASN A 21 4.96 20.45 -5.29
C ASN A 21 6.09 19.76 -6.08
N GLN A 22 6.36 18.48 -5.82
CA GLN A 22 7.35 17.74 -6.59
C GLN A 22 6.95 17.70 -8.08
N PRO A 23 7.93 17.59 -9.00
CA PRO A 23 7.62 17.47 -10.42
C PRO A 23 6.62 16.32 -10.67
N PHE A 24 5.70 16.51 -11.62
CA PHE A 24 4.67 15.52 -12.00
C PHE A 24 3.62 15.16 -10.94
N MET A 25 3.62 15.82 -9.77
CA MET A 25 2.61 15.57 -8.73
C MET A 25 1.18 15.92 -9.11
N PRO A 26 0.89 17.01 -9.85
CA PRO A 26 -0.47 17.27 -10.32
C PRO A 26 -1.01 16.13 -11.20
N GLU A 27 -0.19 15.59 -12.09
CA GLU A 27 -0.54 14.48 -12.98
C GLU A 27 -0.72 13.18 -12.19
N HIS A 28 0.15 12.91 -11.21
CA HIS A 28 -0.03 11.81 -10.27
C HIS A 28 -1.36 11.91 -9.50
N ALA A 29 -1.70 13.09 -8.99
CA ALA A 29 -2.95 13.30 -8.25
C ALA A 29 -4.18 12.99 -9.11
N VAL A 30 -4.20 13.45 -10.38
CA VAL A 30 -5.27 13.13 -11.34
C VAL A 30 -5.31 11.63 -11.64
N TYR A 31 -4.16 11.01 -11.90
CA TYR A 31 -4.05 9.60 -12.20
C TYR A 31 -4.57 8.69 -11.07
N VAL A 32 -4.19 8.99 -9.82
CA VAL A 32 -4.69 8.31 -8.63
C VAL A 32 -6.20 8.53 -8.46
N GLN A 33 -6.69 9.75 -8.69
CA GLN A 33 -8.12 10.07 -8.60
C GLN A 33 -8.95 9.29 -9.63
N GLU A 34 -8.45 9.09 -10.85
CA GLU A 34 -9.13 8.28 -11.87
C GLU A 34 -9.28 6.82 -11.43
N ALA A 35 -8.22 6.21 -10.89
CA ALA A 35 -8.27 4.85 -10.36
C ALA A 35 -9.19 4.73 -9.13
N TYR A 36 -9.25 5.76 -8.28
CA TYR A 36 -10.23 5.86 -7.21
C TYR A 36 -11.66 5.89 -7.75
N ASN A 37 -11.95 6.73 -8.75
CA ASN A 37 -13.27 6.83 -9.37
C ASN A 37 -13.72 5.53 -10.05
N GLN A 38 -12.76 4.70 -10.50
CA GLN A 38 -13.01 3.35 -11.03
C GLN A 38 -13.28 2.30 -9.92
N GLY A 39 -13.22 2.68 -8.65
CA GLY A 39 -13.40 1.79 -7.51
C GLY A 39 -12.20 0.87 -7.23
N LYS A 40 -11.03 1.14 -7.85
CA LYS A 40 -9.83 0.33 -7.63
C LYS A 40 -9.12 0.71 -6.34
N ILE A 41 -9.07 1.99 -5.99
CA ILE A 41 -8.39 2.47 -4.79
C ILE A 41 -9.35 2.49 -3.60
N ILE A 42 -8.93 1.89 -2.50
CA ILE A 42 -9.67 1.85 -1.23
C ILE A 42 -9.23 3.00 -0.32
N LEU A 43 -7.91 3.21 -0.20
CA LEU A 43 -7.28 4.27 0.58
C LEU A 43 -6.03 4.76 -0.15
N ALA A 44 -5.78 6.06 -0.15
CA ALA A 44 -4.55 6.64 -0.67
C ALA A 44 -4.22 7.94 0.06
N GLY A 45 -2.93 8.20 0.27
CA GLY A 45 -2.49 9.47 0.83
C GLY A 45 -0.99 9.52 1.14
N PRO A 46 -0.44 10.72 1.37
CA PRO A 46 0.92 10.87 1.87
C PRO A 46 1.03 10.41 3.32
N TYR A 47 2.26 10.10 3.76
CA TYR A 47 2.56 10.02 5.19
C TYR A 47 2.49 11.42 5.82
N GLU A 48 2.19 11.51 7.11
CA GLU A 48 2.07 12.81 7.80
C GLU A 48 3.37 13.63 7.80
N ASP A 49 4.53 12.94 7.76
CA ASP A 49 5.85 13.56 7.66
C ASP A 49 6.26 13.90 6.22
N LEU A 50 5.40 13.62 5.23
CA LEU A 50 5.59 13.87 3.81
C LEU A 50 6.83 13.17 3.21
N THR A 51 7.33 12.11 3.85
CA THR A 51 8.47 11.32 3.36
C THR A 51 8.08 10.30 2.29
N GLY A 52 6.85 10.35 1.79
CA GLY A 52 6.31 9.40 0.82
C GLY A 52 4.79 9.28 0.96
N GLY A 53 4.26 8.11 0.60
CA GLY A 53 2.83 7.83 0.72
C GLY A 53 2.50 6.36 0.55
N ALA A 54 1.24 6.04 0.75
CA ALA A 54 0.75 4.68 0.57
C ALA A 54 -0.58 4.66 -0.18
N ILE A 55 -0.79 3.58 -0.95
CA ILE A 55 -2.03 3.31 -1.65
C ILE A 55 -2.45 1.87 -1.36
N VAL A 56 -3.69 1.70 -0.93
CA VAL A 56 -4.39 0.41 -0.84
C VAL A 56 -5.28 0.29 -2.05
N ILE A 57 -4.98 -0.70 -2.91
CA ILE A 57 -5.67 -0.91 -4.19
C ILE A 57 -6.22 -2.34 -4.28
N ASP A 58 -7.42 -2.49 -4.82
CA ASP A 58 -8.09 -3.77 -5.08
C ASP A 58 -8.17 -4.03 -6.59
N VAL A 59 -7.39 -5.01 -7.06
CA VAL A 59 -7.27 -5.39 -8.47
C VAL A 59 -7.22 -6.90 -8.65
N LYS A 60 -7.39 -7.40 -9.88
CA LYS A 60 -7.58 -8.84 -10.11
C LYS A 60 -6.33 -9.66 -9.82
N ASN A 61 -5.16 -9.12 -10.11
CA ASN A 61 -3.89 -9.83 -10.03
C ASN A 61 -2.70 -8.86 -9.84
N LYS A 62 -1.49 -9.42 -9.77
CA LYS A 62 -0.26 -8.66 -9.59
C LYS A 62 0.07 -7.79 -10.81
N ASP A 63 -0.22 -8.26 -12.02
CA ASP A 63 0.11 -7.55 -13.26
C ASP A 63 -0.68 -6.23 -13.35
N GLU A 64 -1.95 -6.21 -12.95
CA GLU A 64 -2.76 -4.99 -12.96
C GLU A 64 -2.26 -3.91 -11.98
N VAL A 65 -1.77 -4.29 -10.79
CA VAL A 65 -1.15 -3.31 -9.87
C VAL A 65 0.23 -2.88 -10.36
N GLN A 66 0.98 -3.79 -11.00
CA GLN A 66 2.26 -3.47 -11.62
C GLN A 66 2.08 -2.44 -12.73
N ASP A 67 1.14 -2.67 -13.64
CA ASP A 67 0.77 -1.74 -14.70
C ASP A 67 0.32 -0.40 -14.12
N PHE A 68 -0.47 -0.40 -13.04
CA PHE A 68 -0.90 0.84 -12.39
C PHE A 68 0.29 1.66 -11.89
N VAL A 69 1.23 1.07 -11.15
CA VAL A 69 2.39 1.83 -10.62
C VAL A 69 3.37 2.23 -11.70
N GLU A 70 3.60 1.37 -12.70
CA GLU A 70 4.52 1.69 -13.81
C GLU A 70 3.96 2.75 -14.75
N ASN A 71 2.64 2.98 -14.73
CA ASN A 71 2.01 4.04 -15.50
C ASN A 71 1.87 5.37 -14.77
N ASP A 72 2.15 5.42 -13.46
CA ASP A 72 2.12 6.63 -12.66
C ASP A 72 3.15 7.66 -13.16
N PRO A 73 2.74 8.91 -13.44
CA PRO A 73 3.65 9.97 -13.89
C PRO A 73 4.86 10.21 -13.00
N THR A 74 4.70 10.11 -11.67
CA THR A 74 5.81 10.32 -10.73
C THR A 74 6.79 9.15 -10.72
N ILE A 75 6.31 7.92 -10.93
CA ILE A 75 7.17 6.73 -11.06
C ILE A 75 7.93 6.75 -12.38
N LYS A 76 7.24 6.96 -13.50
CA LYS A 76 7.85 7.04 -14.84
C LYS A 76 8.98 8.06 -14.92
N ASN A 77 8.83 9.16 -14.19
CA ASN A 77 9.81 10.24 -14.20
C ASN A 77 10.85 10.15 -13.07
N GLY A 78 10.82 9.10 -12.24
CA GLY A 78 11.81 8.85 -11.18
C GLY A 78 11.69 9.76 -9.95
N ILE A 79 10.51 10.37 -9.74
CA ILE A 79 10.21 11.22 -8.60
C ILE A 79 9.93 10.37 -7.36
N PHE A 80 9.17 9.28 -7.55
CA PHE A 80 8.97 8.26 -6.53
C PHE A 80 9.58 6.93 -7.00
N THR A 81 9.99 6.11 -6.02
CA THR A 81 10.14 4.66 -6.15
C THR A 81 8.98 3.97 -5.41
N TYR A 82 8.79 2.67 -5.63
CA TYR A 82 7.68 1.94 -5.04
C TYR A 82 8.06 0.54 -4.54
N GLN A 83 7.25 0.05 -3.59
CA GLN A 83 7.19 -1.36 -3.24
C GLN A 83 5.73 -1.84 -3.27
N ILE A 84 5.48 -2.99 -3.91
CA ILE A 84 4.18 -3.65 -3.90
C ILE A 84 4.21 -4.84 -2.93
N LYS A 85 3.19 -4.94 -2.08
CA LYS A 85 2.91 -6.12 -1.25
C LYS A 85 1.48 -6.58 -1.48
N ARG A 86 1.27 -7.86 -1.77
CA ARG A 86 -0.06 -8.46 -1.70
C ARG A 86 -0.50 -8.49 -0.25
N TRP A 87 -1.66 -7.90 0.04
CA TRP A 87 -2.17 -7.81 1.40
C TRP A 87 -3.22 -8.89 1.64
N GLY A 88 -2.87 -9.88 2.44
CA GLY A 88 -3.82 -10.87 2.97
C GLY A 88 -4.53 -10.29 4.19
N GLU A 89 -5.62 -9.59 3.97
CA GLU A 89 -6.36 -8.93 5.05
C GLU A 89 -6.95 -9.96 6.01
N GLY A 90 -6.36 -10.08 7.20
CA GLY A 90 -6.89 -10.92 8.26
C GLY A 90 -7.97 -10.23 9.11
N MET A 91 -8.10 -8.91 9.02
CA MET A 91 -8.99 -8.09 9.85
C MET A 91 -9.41 -6.84 9.07
N SER A 92 -10.69 -6.51 9.05
CA SER A 92 -11.19 -5.27 8.46
C SER A 92 -12.54 -4.88 9.09
N LYS A 93 -12.65 -3.65 9.61
CA LYS A 93 -13.94 -3.12 10.08
C LYS A 93 -14.85 -2.72 8.93
N PHE A 94 -14.29 -2.30 7.79
CA PHE A 94 -15.06 -1.92 6.60
C PHE A 94 -15.71 -3.13 5.92
N GLU A 95 -15.00 -4.27 5.92
CA GLU A 95 -15.49 -5.52 5.32
C GLU A 95 -16.11 -6.47 6.36
N ASN A 96 -16.24 -6.03 7.63
CA ASN A 96 -16.71 -6.83 8.75
C ASN A 96 -15.97 -8.18 8.94
N ILE A 97 -14.65 -8.19 8.73
CA ILE A 97 -13.77 -9.35 8.92
C ILE A 97 -13.13 -9.27 10.30
N SER A 98 -13.39 -10.25 11.16
CA SER A 98 -12.74 -10.40 12.45
C SER A 98 -12.40 -11.88 12.70
N PRO A 99 -11.12 -12.21 12.99
CA PRO A 99 -10.70 -13.56 13.35
C PRO A 99 -11.02 -13.88 14.83
N ASN A 100 -11.46 -12.87 15.62
CA ASN A 100 -11.81 -13.01 17.03
C ASN A 100 -10.69 -13.66 17.87
N PHE A 101 -9.44 -13.23 17.67
CA PHE A 101 -8.32 -13.72 18.46
C PHE A 101 -8.52 -13.41 19.95
N ASP A 102 -8.45 -14.45 20.77
CA ASP A 102 -8.66 -14.39 22.22
C ASP A 102 -7.60 -15.23 22.97
N GLN A 103 -7.80 -15.43 24.28
CA GLN A 103 -6.89 -16.24 25.08
C GLN A 103 -6.90 -17.73 24.69
N GLY A 104 -7.99 -18.23 24.09
CA GLY A 104 -8.05 -19.58 23.53
C GLY A 104 -7.11 -19.75 22.34
N TYR A 105 -7.06 -18.76 21.45
CA TYR A 105 -6.10 -18.75 20.34
C TYR A 105 -4.64 -18.76 20.82
N VAL A 106 -4.33 -17.98 21.87
CA VAL A 106 -2.99 -17.97 22.48
C VAL A 106 -2.61 -19.34 23.02
N ALA A 107 -3.50 -19.99 23.78
CA ALA A 107 -3.26 -21.33 24.33
C ALA A 107 -3.00 -22.36 23.22
N TYR A 108 -3.81 -22.33 22.15
CA TYR A 108 -3.63 -23.18 20.98
C TYR A 108 -2.27 -22.95 20.30
N LYS A 109 -1.90 -21.70 20.01
CA LYS A 109 -0.63 -21.40 19.34
C LYS A 109 0.59 -21.72 20.19
N ARG A 110 0.53 -21.55 21.51
CA ARG A 110 1.62 -21.97 22.41
C ARG A 110 1.85 -23.47 22.37
N LYS A 111 0.78 -24.27 22.38
CA LYS A 111 0.89 -25.73 22.23
C LYS A 111 1.58 -26.10 20.92
N VAL A 112 1.17 -25.48 19.81
CA VAL A 112 1.81 -25.68 18.49
C VAL A 112 3.28 -25.27 18.51
N GLN A 113 3.62 -24.14 19.14
CA GLN A 113 5.01 -23.67 19.22
C GLN A 113 5.91 -24.60 20.04
N GLN A 114 5.40 -25.18 21.14
CA GLN A 114 6.10 -26.18 21.94
C GLN A 114 6.33 -27.47 21.15
N GLU A 115 5.31 -27.96 20.43
CA GLU A 115 5.43 -29.15 19.57
C GLU A 115 6.46 -28.95 18.45
N LEU A 116 6.65 -27.70 18.00
CA LEU A 116 7.65 -27.32 17.00
C LEU A 116 9.01 -26.92 17.60
N ASN A 117 9.19 -26.96 18.92
CA ASN A 117 10.39 -26.49 19.65
C ASN A 117 10.79 -25.04 19.32
N ILE A 118 9.81 -24.16 19.05
CA ILE A 118 10.04 -22.72 18.86
C ILE A 118 10.21 -22.03 20.22
N ILE A 119 9.46 -22.49 21.21
CA ILE A 119 9.51 -22.09 22.63
C ILE A 119 9.52 -23.31 23.53
#